data_AF-A0A534YWF9-F1
#
_entry.id   AF-A0A534YWF9-F1
#
_cell.length_a   1.000
_cell.length_b   1.000
_cell.length_c   1.000
_cell.angle_alpha   90.00
_cell.angle_beta   90.00
_cell.angle_gamma   90.00
#
_symmetry.space_group_name_H-M   'P 1'
#
loop_
_entity.id
_entity.type
_entity.pdbx_description
1 polymer ?
#
loop_
_entity_poly.entity_id
_entity_poly.type
_entity_poly.pdbx_seq_one_letter_code
_entity_poly.pdbx_strand_id
1 'polypeptide(L)'
;MRAIFLLAAACATGGSNYGTVAIKSFSNAAAPAARFSVGERTISGSSLYAVLDQGCIRGSVGRAPIGFCSDPADPNHWSGISGDFTAVANPDGHSVNVDGYLTLDTRRQASMTQVVRLGDGPQWDELRKNPALAAIAATAADLQAAHIRY
;
A
#
# COMPACT_ATOMS: atom_id res chain seq x y z
N MET A 1 29.35 23.84 -45.91
CA MET A 1 28.06 23.13 -46.10
C MET A 1 27.83 22.24 -44.89
N ARG A 2 26.64 22.39 -44.29
CA ARG A 2 25.94 21.63 -43.25
C ARG A 2 26.65 20.44 -42.58
N ALA A 3 26.93 20.59 -41.28
CA ALA A 3 27.07 19.50 -40.32
C ALA A 3 25.66 19.03 -39.88
N ILE A 4 25.38 17.73 -39.96
CA ILE A 4 24.16 17.15 -39.39
C ILE A 4 24.47 15.74 -38.87
N PHE A 5 23.79 15.39 -37.77
CA PHE A 5 23.44 14.08 -37.24
C PHE A 5 24.35 13.58 -36.09
N LEU A 6 23.87 13.21 -34.90
CA LEU A 6 22.54 13.05 -34.32
C LEU A 6 22.69 13.23 -32.79
N LEU A 7 21.95 14.17 -32.18
CA LEU A 7 21.69 14.06 -30.75
C LEU A 7 20.65 12.95 -30.57
N ALA A 8 21.10 11.75 -30.21
CA ALA A 8 20.24 10.76 -29.60
C ALA A 8 19.88 11.29 -28.20
N ALA A 9 18.82 12.09 -28.10
CA ALA A 9 18.11 12.23 -26.86
C ALA A 9 17.54 10.84 -26.56
N ALA A 10 18.26 10.07 -25.74
CA ALA A 10 17.65 9.00 -24.98
C ALA A 10 16.59 9.70 -24.11
N CYS A 11 15.36 9.77 -24.62
CA CYS A 11 14.20 9.85 -23.78
C CYS A 11 14.27 8.59 -22.92
N ALA A 12 14.95 8.69 -21.77
CA ALA A 12 14.55 7.95 -20.60
C ALA A 12 13.11 8.40 -20.33
N THR A 13 12.18 7.79 -21.05
CA THR A 13 10.81 7.67 -20.58
C THR A 13 10.97 6.92 -19.28
N GLY A 14 11.12 7.65 -18.18
CA GLY A 14 10.87 7.16 -16.84
C GLY A 14 9.43 6.69 -16.86
N GLY A 15 9.24 5.45 -17.29
CA GLY A 15 7.97 4.78 -17.29
C GLY A 15 7.57 4.76 -15.83
N SER A 16 6.57 5.57 -15.50
CA SER A 16 5.94 5.50 -14.21
C SER A 16 5.50 4.05 -14.02
N ASN A 17 6.12 3.36 -13.06
CA ASN A 17 5.98 1.91 -12.83
C ASN A 17 4.61 1.60 -12.23
N TYR A 18 3.56 1.94 -12.97
CA TYR A 18 2.19 1.60 -12.66
C TYR A 18 1.93 0.15 -13.09
N GLY A 19 1.38 -0.65 -12.20
CA GLY A 19 0.86 -1.97 -12.53
C GLY A 19 -0.13 -2.46 -11.50
N THR A 20 -0.48 -3.75 -11.53
CA THR A 20 -1.53 -4.30 -10.67
C THR A 20 -0.99 -5.44 -9.80
N VAL A 21 -1.42 -5.45 -8.54
CA VAL A 21 -1.23 -6.56 -7.61
C VAL A 21 -2.59 -7.17 -7.25
N ALA A 22 -2.59 -8.45 -6.90
CA ALA A 22 -3.75 -9.12 -6.34
C ALA A 22 -3.43 -9.59 -4.92
N ILE A 23 -4.23 -9.15 -3.95
CA ILE A 23 -4.06 -9.48 -2.53
C ILE A 23 -5.23 -10.35 -2.08
N LYS A 24 -4.90 -11.50 -1.50
CA LYS A 24 -5.87 -12.40 -0.90
C LYS A 24 -6.14 -11.96 0.54
N SER A 25 -7.40 -11.93 0.95
CA SER A 25 -7.77 -11.68 2.34
C SER A 25 -7.19 -12.76 3.25
N PHE A 26 -6.58 -12.34 4.35
CA PHE A 26 -6.09 -13.21 5.42
C PHE A 26 -7.26 -13.75 6.25
N SER A 27 -8.22 -12.88 6.56
CA SER A 27 -9.40 -13.20 7.38
C SER A 27 -10.45 -14.07 6.67
N ASN A 28 -10.48 -14.07 5.32
CA ASN A 28 -11.41 -14.87 4.53
C ASN A 28 -10.76 -15.39 3.24
N ALA A 29 -10.11 -16.56 3.34
CA ALA A 29 -9.46 -17.22 2.22
C ALA A 29 -10.43 -17.72 1.13
N ALA A 30 -11.74 -17.77 1.36
CA ALA A 30 -12.71 -18.16 0.34
C ALA A 30 -13.08 -17.00 -0.61
N ALA A 31 -12.93 -15.75 -0.17
CA ALA A 31 -13.26 -14.57 -0.98
C ALA A 31 -12.32 -14.39 -2.19
N PRO A 32 -12.77 -13.81 -3.32
CA PRO A 32 -11.89 -13.44 -4.42
C PRO A 32 -10.77 -12.49 -3.96
N ALA A 33 -9.59 -12.56 -4.60
CA ALA A 33 -8.51 -11.62 -4.33
C ALA A 33 -8.91 -10.20 -4.75
N ALA A 34 -8.63 -9.21 -3.90
CA ALA A 34 -8.77 -7.80 -4.22
C ALA A 34 -7.64 -7.37 -5.16
N ARG A 35 -7.95 -6.54 -6.16
CA ARG A 35 -6.97 -6.05 -7.13
C ARG A 35 -6.72 -4.57 -6.91
N PHE A 36 -5.45 -4.19 -6.85
CA PHE A 36 -5.02 -2.82 -6.66
C PHE A 36 -3.99 -2.41 -7.70
N SER A 37 -4.12 -1.20 -8.21
CA SER A 37 -3.09 -0.54 -8.99
C SER A 37 -2.04 0.04 -8.05
N VAL A 38 -0.78 -0.28 -8.29
CA VAL A 38 0.38 0.22 -7.56
C VAL A 38 1.16 1.10 -8.50
N GLY A 39 1.48 2.31 -8.05
CA GLY A 39 2.46 3.18 -8.67
C GLY A 39 3.51 3.59 -7.64
N GLU A 40 4.40 4.50 -8.05
CA GLU A 40 5.36 5.08 -7.12
C GLU A 40 4.62 5.74 -5.95
N ARG A 41 4.87 5.24 -4.73
CA ARG A 41 4.30 5.78 -3.47
C ARG A 41 2.76 5.83 -3.42
N THR A 42 2.08 5.10 -4.30
CA THR A 42 0.63 5.19 -4.45
C THR A 42 0.02 3.81 -4.64
N ILE A 43 -1.12 3.53 -4.01
CA ILE A 43 -1.92 2.33 -4.25
C ILE A 43 -3.40 2.68 -4.32
N SER A 44 -4.12 2.12 -5.30
CA SER A 44 -5.53 2.43 -5.53
C SER A 44 -6.33 1.24 -6.07
N GLY A 45 -7.64 1.27 -5.86
CA GLY A 45 -8.60 0.27 -6.32
C GLY A 45 -10.02 0.69 -5.97
N SER A 46 -10.99 -0.20 -6.15
CA SER A 46 -12.40 0.11 -5.90
C SER A 46 -12.71 0.47 -4.45
N SER A 47 -11.92 -0.06 -3.51
CA SER A 47 -12.12 0.04 -2.06
C SER A 47 -10.96 0.75 -1.35
N LEU A 48 -9.98 1.28 -2.10
CA LEU A 48 -8.75 1.84 -1.54
C LEU A 48 -8.22 2.96 -2.42
N TYR A 49 -7.77 4.02 -1.78
CA TYR A 49 -6.84 4.98 -2.36
C TYR A 49 -5.88 5.41 -1.24
N ALA A 50 -4.58 5.27 -1.45
CA ALA A 50 -3.56 5.69 -0.49
C ALA A 50 -2.34 6.25 -1.22
N VAL A 51 -1.85 7.40 -0.75
CA VAL A 51 -0.64 8.05 -1.25
C VAL A 51 0.29 8.31 -0.08
N LEU A 52 1.56 7.94 -0.23
CA LEU A 52 2.63 8.32 0.68
C LEU A 52 3.23 9.66 0.24
N ASP A 53 2.98 10.71 1.01
CA ASP A 53 3.46 12.07 0.78
C ASP A 53 4.17 12.59 2.04
N GLN A 54 5.43 13.02 1.89
CA GLN A 54 6.23 13.61 2.98
C GLN A 54 6.21 12.82 4.31
N GLY A 55 6.28 11.49 4.25
CA GLY A 55 6.28 10.63 5.45
C GLY A 55 4.89 10.35 6.03
N CYS A 56 3.82 10.82 5.38
CA CYS A 56 2.45 10.55 5.78
C CYS A 56 1.68 9.82 4.67
N ILE A 57 0.89 8.83 5.03
CA ILE A 57 -0.07 8.17 4.16
C ILE A 57 -1.42 8.85 4.30
N ARG A 58 -1.98 9.27 3.16
CA ARG A 58 -3.30 9.91 3.08
C ARG A 58 -4.17 9.23 2.05
N GLY A 59 -5.48 9.20 2.29
CA GLY A 59 -6.47 8.75 1.32
C GLY A 59 -7.73 8.19 1.97
N SER A 60 -8.25 7.09 1.46
CA SER A 60 -9.36 6.37 2.08
C SER A 60 -9.29 4.87 1.85
N VAL A 61 -9.78 4.11 2.82
CA VAL A 61 -10.25 2.75 2.61
C VAL A 61 -11.76 2.89 2.51
N GLY A 62 -12.33 2.68 1.30
CA GLY A 62 -13.73 2.91 0.95
C GLY A 62 -14.20 4.28 1.42
N ARG A 63 -15.13 4.37 2.38
CA ARG A 63 -15.59 5.65 2.94
C ARG A 63 -14.82 6.14 4.16
N ALA A 64 -13.98 5.30 4.77
CA ALA A 64 -13.19 5.69 5.93
C ALA A 64 -11.92 6.44 5.46
N PRO A 65 -11.73 7.71 5.85
CA PRO A 65 -10.49 8.42 5.53
C PRO A 65 -9.33 7.77 6.27
N ILE A 66 -8.19 7.64 5.58
CA ILE A 66 -6.93 7.20 6.19
C ILE A 66 -5.94 8.35 6.29
N GLY A 67 -5.33 8.47 7.45
CA GLY A 67 -4.31 9.47 7.77
C GLY A 67 -3.36 8.90 8.82
N PHE A 68 -2.18 8.51 8.38
CA PHE A 68 -1.08 8.02 9.21
C PHE A 68 0.19 8.77 8.87
N CYS A 69 1.05 9.02 9.84
CA CYS A 69 2.40 9.53 9.62
C CYS A 69 3.40 8.60 10.28
N SER A 70 4.53 8.40 9.60
CA SER A 70 5.66 7.66 10.14
C SER A 70 6.21 8.37 11.37
N ASP A 71 6.53 7.63 12.42
CA ASP A 71 7.29 8.16 13.55
C ASP A 71 8.74 8.43 13.10
N PRO A 72 9.28 9.65 13.28
CA PRO A 72 10.68 9.93 12.99
C PRO A 72 11.67 9.10 13.82
N ALA A 73 11.28 8.64 15.01
CA ALA A 73 12.10 7.81 15.90
C ALA A 73 12.03 6.32 15.55
N ASP A 74 10.91 5.86 14.97
CA ASP A 74 10.74 4.51 14.44
C ASP A 74 10.03 4.53 13.07
N PRO A 75 10.78 4.41 11.96
CA PRO A 75 10.21 4.47 10.62
C PRO A 75 9.26 3.30 10.29
N ASN A 76 9.18 2.27 11.15
CA ASN A 76 8.22 1.19 10.99
C ASN A 76 6.89 1.46 11.71
N HIS A 77 6.84 2.47 12.58
CA HIS A 77 5.65 2.85 13.33
C HIS A 77 4.90 3.97 12.60
N TRP A 78 3.59 3.81 12.52
CA TRP A 78 2.68 4.68 11.78
C TRP A 78 1.48 4.99 12.66
N SER A 79 1.27 6.28 12.95
CA SER A 79 0.17 6.71 13.81
C SER A 79 -0.52 7.95 13.24
N GLY A 80 -1.78 8.15 13.62
CA GLY A 80 -2.53 9.32 13.20
C GLY A 80 -4.01 9.22 13.54
N ILE A 81 -4.81 10.05 12.86
CA ILE A 81 -6.27 10.12 13.09
C ILE A 81 -6.97 8.78 12.81
N SER A 82 -6.36 7.94 11.97
CA SER A 82 -6.93 6.67 11.53
C SER A 82 -6.43 5.47 12.33
N GLY A 83 -5.63 5.65 13.38
CA GLY A 83 -5.19 4.57 14.25
C GLY A 83 -3.68 4.54 14.47
N ASP A 84 -3.18 3.35 14.75
CA ASP A 84 -1.80 3.10 15.13
C ASP A 84 -1.40 1.69 14.68
N PHE A 85 -0.31 1.57 13.93
CA PHE A 85 0.22 0.28 13.51
C PHE A 85 1.72 0.31 13.26
N THR A 86 2.33 -0.87 13.26
CA THR A 86 3.69 -1.11 12.78
C THR A 86 3.64 -1.93 11.50
N ALA A 87 4.55 -1.65 10.56
CA ALA A 87 4.71 -2.43 9.34
C ALA A 87 6.20 -2.68 9.09
N VAL A 88 6.64 -3.90 9.39
CA VAL A 88 8.04 -4.31 9.32
C VAL A 88 8.23 -5.28 8.17
N ALA A 89 9.00 -4.89 7.16
CA ALA A 89 9.41 -5.80 6.10
C ALA A 89 10.30 -6.90 6.69
N ASN A 90 9.99 -8.16 6.42
CA ASN A 90 10.85 -9.27 6.81
C ASN A 90 12.17 -9.24 6.01
N PRO A 91 13.29 -9.70 6.61
CA PRO A 91 14.59 -9.72 5.93
C PRO A 91 14.62 -10.55 4.64
N ASP A 92 13.66 -11.45 4.45
CA ASP A 92 13.50 -12.24 3.23
C ASP A 92 13.00 -11.40 2.04
N GLY A 93 12.44 -10.21 2.28
CA GLY A 93 11.82 -9.38 1.25
C GLY A 93 10.49 -9.93 0.70
N HIS A 94 9.97 -11.03 1.23
CA HIS A 94 8.78 -11.71 0.72
C HIS A 94 7.57 -11.54 1.62
N SER A 95 7.72 -10.82 2.74
CA SER A 95 6.60 -10.56 3.64
C SER A 95 6.76 -9.29 4.46
N VAL A 96 5.64 -8.79 4.97
CA VAL A 96 5.56 -7.68 5.93
C VAL A 96 4.79 -8.16 7.15
N ASN A 97 5.39 -8.05 8.33
CA ASN A 97 4.69 -8.25 9.58
C ASN A 97 4.00 -6.94 9.94
N VAL A 98 2.69 -7.03 10.19
CA VAL A 98 1.86 -5.89 10.55
C VAL A 98 1.24 -6.17 11.89
N ASP A 99 1.23 -5.19 12.78
CA ASP A 99 0.51 -5.23 14.04
C ASP A 99 -0.10 -3.87 14.35
N GLY A 100 -1.32 -3.85 14.87
CA GLY A 100 -2.05 -2.63 15.19
C GLY A 100 -3.48 -2.61 14.65
N TYR A 101 -4.02 -1.41 14.45
CA TYR A 101 -5.41 -1.21 14.10
C TYR A 101 -5.66 0.00 13.20
N LEU A 102 -6.74 -0.10 12.43
CA LEU A 102 -7.31 0.95 11.61
C LEU A 102 -8.69 1.33 12.16
N THR A 103 -8.89 2.59 12.51
CA THR A 103 -10.19 3.16 12.87
C THR A 103 -11.00 3.42 11.60
N LEU A 104 -12.17 2.78 11.49
CA LEU A 104 -13.08 2.93 10.35
C LEU A 104 -14.09 4.08 10.60
N ASP A 105 -14.53 4.23 11.85
CA ASP A 105 -15.37 5.32 12.33
C ASP A 105 -15.25 5.43 13.87
N THR A 106 -16.09 6.26 14.49
CA THR A 106 -16.05 6.53 15.94
C THR A 106 -16.30 5.31 16.83
N ARG A 107 -16.79 4.19 16.30
CA ARG A 107 -17.13 2.98 17.07
C ARG A 107 -16.50 1.70 16.52
N ARG A 108 -15.92 1.72 15.32
CA ARG A 108 -15.38 0.53 14.66
C ARG A 108 -13.89 0.65 14.40
N GLN A 109 -13.19 -0.41 14.76
CA GLN A 109 -11.78 -0.63 14.44
C GLN A 109 -11.64 -1.95 13.69
N ALA A 110 -10.73 -1.99 12.72
CA ALA A 110 -10.28 -3.18 12.04
C ALA A 110 -8.88 -3.53 12.57
N SER A 111 -8.67 -4.78 12.97
CA SER A 111 -7.32 -5.27 13.26
C SER A 111 -6.51 -5.31 11.98
N MET A 112 -5.27 -4.83 12.05
CA MET A 112 -4.29 -4.93 10.98
C MET A 112 -3.30 -6.07 11.21
N THR A 113 -3.39 -6.77 12.35
CA THR A 113 -2.41 -7.77 12.79
C THR A 113 -2.40 -8.99 11.86
N GLN A 114 -1.40 -9.06 10.98
CA GLN A 114 -1.24 -10.16 10.02
C GLN A 114 0.18 -10.19 9.42
N VAL A 115 0.51 -11.30 8.77
CA VAL A 115 1.70 -11.41 7.91
C VAL A 115 1.26 -11.26 6.46
N VAL A 116 1.56 -10.12 5.85
CA VAL A 116 1.25 -9.85 4.44
C VAL A 116 2.31 -10.50 3.57
N ARG A 117 1.92 -11.46 2.74
CA ARG A 117 2.82 -12.06 1.74
C ARG A 117 2.93 -11.16 0.52
N LEU A 118 4.16 -10.88 0.10
CA LEU A 118 4.45 -10.09 -1.09
C LEU A 118 4.81 -11.02 -2.24
N GLY A 119 4.29 -10.72 -3.43
CA GLY A 119 4.67 -11.42 -4.64
C GLY A 119 5.98 -10.91 -5.25
N ASP A 120 6.23 -11.36 -6.46
CA ASP A 120 7.40 -10.98 -7.26
C ASP A 120 7.04 -9.96 -8.35
N GLY A 121 8.00 -9.11 -8.70
CA GLY A 121 7.89 -8.16 -9.79
C GLY A 121 7.76 -6.69 -9.35
N PRO A 122 7.90 -5.74 -10.29
CA PRO A 122 8.15 -4.33 -9.98
C PRO A 122 7.10 -3.68 -9.06
N GLN A 123 5.84 -4.06 -9.19
CA GLN A 123 4.75 -3.52 -8.38
C GLN A 123 4.85 -3.99 -6.92
N TRP A 124 5.30 -5.22 -6.70
CA TRP A 124 5.59 -5.72 -5.36
C TRP A 124 6.88 -5.14 -4.81
N ASP A 125 7.87 -4.85 -5.66
CA ASP A 125 9.09 -4.13 -5.27
C ASP A 125 8.76 -2.73 -4.71
N GLU A 126 7.79 -2.02 -5.32
CA GLU A 126 7.31 -0.73 -4.79
C GLU A 126 6.64 -0.87 -3.42
N LEU A 127 5.90 -1.95 -3.17
CA LEU A 127 5.32 -2.23 -1.87
C LEU A 127 6.36 -2.68 -0.83
N ARG A 128 7.45 -3.35 -1.24
CA ARG A 128 8.58 -3.66 -0.34
C ARG A 128 9.29 -2.40 0.13
N LYS A 129 9.46 -1.40 -0.75
CA LYS A 129 10.02 -0.10 -0.38
C LYS A 129 9.11 0.68 0.59
N ASN A 130 7.81 0.37 0.59
CA ASN A 130 6.80 1.07 1.37
C ASN A 130 5.88 0.07 2.09
N PRO A 131 6.38 -0.65 3.12
CA PRO A 131 5.65 -1.77 3.74
C PRO A 131 4.30 -1.36 4.34
N ALA A 132 4.16 -0.10 4.78
CA ALA A 132 2.89 0.43 5.25
C ALA A 132 1.79 0.51 4.17
N LEU A 133 2.15 0.75 2.89
CA LEU A 133 1.17 0.68 1.81
C LEU A 133 0.70 -0.76 1.57
N ALA A 134 1.58 -1.74 1.73
CA ALA A 134 1.22 -3.16 1.68
C ALA A 134 0.27 -3.54 2.83
N ALA A 135 0.55 -3.06 4.05
CA ALA A 135 -0.31 -3.27 5.22
C ALA A 135 -1.73 -2.76 4.98
N ILE A 136 -1.86 -1.50 4.53
CA ILE A 136 -3.16 -0.87 4.26
C ILE A 136 -3.92 -1.60 3.15
N ALA A 137 -3.22 -2.06 2.12
CA ALA A 137 -3.85 -2.80 1.02
C ALA A 137 -4.34 -4.18 1.44
N ALA A 138 -3.61 -4.89 2.30
CA ALA A 138 -4.07 -6.14 2.90
C ALA A 138 -5.31 -5.93 3.78
N THR A 139 -5.31 -4.89 4.62
CA THR A 139 -6.49 -4.53 5.43
C THR A 139 -7.70 -4.18 4.56
N ALA A 140 -7.50 -3.43 3.46
CA ALA A 140 -8.57 -3.14 2.51
C ALA A 140 -9.12 -4.41 1.84
N ALA A 141 -8.25 -5.38 1.51
CA ALA A 141 -8.67 -6.68 0.99
C ALA A 141 -9.51 -7.48 1.99
N ASP A 142 -9.12 -7.49 3.27
CA ASP A 142 -9.89 -8.12 4.36
C ASP A 142 -11.28 -7.48 4.53
N LEU A 143 -11.33 -6.15 4.58
CA LEU A 143 -12.59 -5.42 4.73
C LEU A 143 -13.54 -5.65 3.55
N GLN A 144 -13.00 -5.69 2.33
CA GLN A 144 -13.75 -6.02 1.13
C GLN A 144 -14.28 -7.45 1.16
N ALA A 145 -13.45 -8.42 1.59
CA ALA A 145 -13.81 -9.83 1.68
C ALA A 145 -14.86 -10.12 2.76
N ALA A 146 -14.86 -9.36 3.85
CA ALA A 146 -15.87 -9.45 4.89
C ALA A 146 -17.21 -8.80 4.50
N HIS A 147 -17.33 -8.26 3.27
CA HIS A 147 -18.46 -7.45 2.81
C HIS A 147 -18.84 -6.34 3.79
N ILE A 148 -17.87 -5.87 4.58
CA ILE A 148 -18.10 -4.75 5.48
C ILE A 148 -18.31 -3.57 4.55
N ARG A 149 -19.56 -3.15 4.39
CA ARG A 149 -19.87 -1.86 3.79
C ARG A 149 -19.63 -0.83 4.87
N TYR A 150 -18.65 0.05 4.65
CA TYR A 150 -18.33 1.20 5.47
C TYR A 150 -18.65 2.45 4.66
#